data_AF-A0A7V2W8D6-F1
#
_entry.id   AF-A0A7V2W8D6-F1
#
_cell.length_a   1.000
_cell.length_b   1.000
_cell.length_c   1.000
_cell.angle_alpha   90.00
_cell.angle_beta   90.00
_cell.angle_gamma   90.00
#
_symmetry.space_group_name_H-M   'P 1'
#
loop_
_entity.id
_entity.type
_entity.pdbx_description
1 polymer ?
#
loop_
_entity_poly.entity_id
_entity_poly.type
_entity_poly.pdbx_seq_one_letter_code
_entity_poly.pdbx_strand_id
1 'polypeptide(L)'
;QPDLLLSAASHVNLVAVAGWRLARLPIALVLRASNHPTGNLANFPPAQRLVRAWMRWLTRRFYPRADRVVAVSHGVAEELARLTGIPRGRIVTIYNPVTTPALVDQMAEPLDHPWLAASDAPLVLGAGTFKIQKDFRTLVDAFARLRRERRVRLAILGDGPLRPAIAQRVRELGLEEEVLLPGFVLNPLPWMRRASLFVLSSMWEGLPGVLIEAMACGCPVVATDCPSGPREILEGGRYGPLVPVGDARALAAAMAAQLDRPTPAELLRARAAAFDLPRAVARYLELFEACIHARVPRRLARIPPWPLKVPLTYTSEDGLDYVLGRLGLARVDLFRPFAGNAEHRQLMARMMERLGVDAGRAVALAWTRLREADARCAACEAVRACRQWLRRPGDGPPDFCPNLPLFRHLAAPAAVR
;
A
#
# COMPACT_ATOMS: atom_id res chain seq x y z
N GLN A 1 15.17 20.19 -7.21
CA GLN A 1 14.54 20.29 -5.87
C GLN A 1 13.39 19.31 -5.84
N PRO A 2 13.09 18.61 -4.73
CA PRO A 2 11.93 17.73 -4.64
C PRO A 2 10.63 18.55 -4.65
N ASP A 3 9.55 18.02 -5.22
CA ASP A 3 8.23 18.67 -5.21
C ASP A 3 7.43 18.41 -3.91
N LEU A 4 7.82 17.37 -3.16
CA LEU A 4 7.16 16.90 -1.95
C LEU A 4 8.17 16.29 -0.96
N LEU A 5 7.95 16.52 0.32
CA LEU A 5 8.62 15.87 1.44
C LEU A 5 7.66 14.88 2.10
N LEU A 6 7.98 13.59 2.01
CA LEU A 6 7.35 12.54 2.79
C LEU A 6 8.22 12.26 4.03
N SER A 7 7.62 12.34 5.21
CA SER A 7 8.28 11.94 6.46
C SER A 7 7.57 10.74 7.07
N ALA A 8 8.32 9.84 7.69
CA ALA A 8 7.79 8.65 8.36
C ALA A 8 8.47 8.46 9.72
N ALA A 9 7.73 7.87 10.67
CA ALA A 9 8.05 7.74 12.10
C ALA A 9 7.82 9.01 12.92
N SER A 10 7.23 8.83 14.11
CA SER A 10 6.61 9.93 14.87
C SER A 10 7.59 11.04 15.27
N HIS A 11 8.82 10.70 15.67
CA HIS A 11 9.84 11.67 16.06
C HIS A 11 10.43 12.39 14.83
N VAL A 12 10.68 11.66 13.74
CA VAL A 12 11.15 12.24 12.47
C VAL A 12 10.10 13.18 11.89
N ASN A 13 8.81 12.83 11.98
CA ASN A 13 7.71 13.70 11.55
C ASN A 13 7.74 15.06 12.25
N LEU A 14 8.03 15.10 13.56
CA LEU A 14 8.13 16.36 14.30
C LEU A 14 9.31 17.22 13.82
N VAL A 15 10.46 16.60 13.61
CA VAL A 15 11.65 17.25 13.07
C VAL A 15 11.40 17.75 11.65
N ALA A 16 10.74 16.94 10.81
CA ALA A 16 10.41 17.29 9.44
C ALA A 16 9.46 18.49 9.37
N VAL A 17 8.41 18.53 10.21
CA VAL A 17 7.52 19.71 10.28
C VAL A 17 8.29 20.97 10.68
N ALA A 18 9.16 20.86 11.69
CA ALA A 18 9.96 22.00 12.16
C ALA A 18 10.92 22.50 11.07
N GLY A 19 11.70 21.61 10.47
CA GLY A 19 12.64 21.93 9.39
C GLY A 19 11.96 22.48 8.15
N TRP A 20 10.87 21.83 7.71
CA TRP A 20 10.06 22.28 6.57
C TRP A 20 9.52 23.71 6.77
N ARG A 21 9.06 24.04 7.99
CA ARG A 21 8.56 25.37 8.33
C ARG A 21 9.68 26.41 8.43
N LEU A 22 10.81 26.07 9.05
CA LEU A 22 11.95 26.98 9.21
C LEU A 22 12.60 27.32 7.86
N ALA A 23 12.74 26.33 6.98
CA ALA A 23 13.31 26.51 5.65
C ALA A 23 12.32 27.16 4.65
N ARG A 24 11.06 27.40 5.04
CA ARG A 24 10.01 28.03 4.21
C ARG A 24 9.88 27.39 2.82
N LEU A 25 10.01 26.05 2.76
CA LEU A 25 10.03 25.34 1.49
C LEU A 25 8.66 25.39 0.80
N PRO A 26 8.59 25.71 -0.51
CA PRO A 26 7.35 25.76 -1.27
C PRO A 26 6.79 24.36 -1.63
N ILE A 27 7.38 23.30 -1.08
CA ILE A 27 7.09 21.90 -1.41
C ILE A 27 6.04 21.31 -0.46
N ALA A 28 5.23 20.36 -0.91
CA ALA A 28 4.23 19.73 -0.05
C ALA A 28 4.89 18.91 1.08
N LEU A 29 4.23 18.87 2.25
CA LEU A 29 4.64 18.06 3.39
C LEU A 29 3.56 17.03 3.70
N VAL A 30 3.91 15.75 3.54
CA VAL A 30 3.08 14.60 3.90
C VAL A 30 3.75 13.85 5.04
N LEU A 31 3.00 13.59 6.11
CA LEU A 31 3.48 12.81 7.25
C LEU A 31 2.87 11.41 7.21
N ARG A 32 3.66 10.38 7.47
CA ARG A 32 3.19 8.99 7.63
C ARG A 32 3.27 8.57 9.08
N ALA A 33 2.15 8.09 9.62
CA ALA A 33 2.03 7.58 10.97
C ALA A 33 1.80 6.06 10.96
N SER A 34 2.81 5.33 11.43
CA SER A 34 2.87 3.86 11.33
C SER A 34 2.30 3.11 12.54
N ASN A 35 2.14 3.80 13.68
CA ASN A 35 1.70 3.20 14.93
C ASN A 35 0.80 4.20 15.66
N HIS A 36 0.09 3.69 16.66
CA HIS A 36 -0.45 4.51 17.74
C HIS A 36 0.66 5.41 18.31
N PRO A 37 0.57 6.75 18.14
CA PRO A 37 1.65 7.67 18.50
C PRO A 37 2.10 7.57 19.96
N THR A 38 1.24 7.07 20.85
CA THR A 38 1.51 7.03 22.29
C THR A 38 1.54 5.63 22.89
N GLY A 39 0.88 4.63 22.28
CA GLY A 39 0.50 3.41 23.01
C GLY A 39 -0.30 3.75 24.28
N ASN A 40 -0.67 2.75 25.09
CA ASN A 40 -1.16 3.04 26.43
C ASN A 40 0.02 3.48 27.31
N LEU A 41 0.04 4.75 27.74
CA LEU A 41 1.11 5.32 28.58
C LEU A 41 1.35 4.50 29.86
N ALA A 42 0.32 3.84 30.38
CA ALA A 42 0.43 3.01 31.59
C ALA A 42 1.44 1.86 31.43
N ASN A 43 1.62 1.36 30.20
CA ASN A 43 2.49 0.22 29.90
C ASN A 43 3.98 0.57 29.86
N PHE A 44 4.34 1.83 30.11
CA PHE A 44 5.73 2.30 30.07
C PHE A 44 6.25 2.69 31.47
N PRO A 45 7.56 2.54 31.72
CA PRO A 45 8.20 3.04 32.94
C PRO A 45 7.98 4.55 33.13
N PRO A 46 7.95 5.06 34.39
CA PRO A 46 7.62 6.46 34.69
C PRO A 46 8.40 7.49 33.88
N ALA A 47 9.71 7.32 33.72
CA ALA A 47 10.55 8.23 32.91
C ALA A 47 10.12 8.29 31.44
N GLN A 48 9.69 7.16 30.86
CA GLN A 48 9.21 7.10 29.48
C GLN A 48 7.81 7.70 29.33
N ARG A 49 6.99 7.72 30.41
CA ARG A 49 5.66 8.34 30.38
C ARG A 49 5.75 9.83 30.10
N LEU A 50 6.69 10.53 30.74
CA LEU A 50 6.92 11.97 30.54
C LEU A 50 7.32 12.28 29.10
N VAL A 51 8.30 11.55 28.56
CA VAL A 51 8.75 11.71 27.17
C VAL A 51 7.60 11.47 26.19
N ARG A 52 6.78 10.44 26.41
CA ARG A 52 5.62 10.14 25.55
C ARG A 52 4.50 11.16 25.69
N ALA A 53 4.24 11.68 26.89
CA ALA A 53 3.29 12.77 27.11
C ALA A 53 3.73 14.04 26.37
N TRP A 54 5.02 14.35 26.40
CA TRP A 54 5.58 15.47 25.65
C TRP A 54 5.51 15.26 24.13
N MET A 55 5.87 14.06 23.64
CA MET A 55 5.69 13.69 22.23
C MET A 55 4.23 13.79 21.78
N ARG A 56 3.28 13.42 22.65
CA ARG A 56 1.83 13.55 22.40
C ARG A 56 1.44 15.02 22.20
N TRP A 57 1.93 15.89 23.08
CA TRP A 57 1.70 17.33 22.99
C TRP A 57 2.31 17.91 21.70
N LEU A 58 3.55 17.57 21.38
CA LEU A 58 4.20 17.99 20.14
C LEU A 58 3.44 17.50 18.91
N THR A 59 3.01 16.24 18.89
CA THR A 59 2.20 15.67 17.79
C THR A 59 0.93 16.48 17.59
N ARG A 60 0.19 16.77 18.67
CA ARG A 60 -1.01 17.61 18.64
C ARG A 60 -0.75 19.00 18.08
N ARG A 61 0.42 19.61 18.37
CA ARG A 61 0.76 20.97 17.94
C ARG A 61 1.34 21.03 16.52
N PHE A 62 2.12 20.05 16.09
CA PHE A 62 2.91 20.12 14.86
C PHE A 62 2.24 19.44 13.67
N TYR A 63 1.58 18.29 13.87
CA TYR A 63 0.96 17.55 12.76
C TYR A 63 -0.08 18.35 11.97
N PRO A 64 -0.90 19.25 12.58
CA PRO A 64 -1.86 20.04 11.83
C PRO A 64 -1.27 20.96 10.76
N ARG A 65 0.05 21.19 10.78
CA ARG A 65 0.79 22.01 9.81
C ARG A 65 1.16 21.27 8.53
N ALA A 66 1.06 19.94 8.50
CA ALA A 66 1.25 19.17 7.28
C ALA A 66 0.05 19.35 6.33
N ASP A 67 0.27 19.21 5.02
CA ASP A 67 -0.81 19.26 4.04
C ASP A 67 -1.74 18.05 4.20
N ARG A 68 -1.13 16.87 4.36
CA ARG A 68 -1.82 15.59 4.56
C ARG A 68 -1.07 14.71 5.56
N VAL A 69 -1.83 13.84 6.22
CA VAL A 69 -1.29 12.78 7.07
C VAL A 69 -1.75 11.45 6.53
N VAL A 70 -0.83 10.52 6.32
CA VAL A 70 -1.11 9.14 5.96
C VAL A 70 -1.10 8.29 7.23
N ALA A 71 -2.21 7.61 7.47
CA ALA A 71 -2.34 6.62 8.54
C ALA A 71 -2.34 5.21 7.94
N VAL A 72 -1.64 4.27 8.59
CA VAL A 72 -1.53 2.89 8.08
C VAL A 72 -2.78 2.04 8.30
N SER A 73 -3.76 2.54 9.05
CA SER A 73 -5.04 1.89 9.31
C SER A 73 -6.10 2.95 9.65
N HIS A 74 -7.37 2.61 9.54
CA HIS A 74 -8.47 3.47 9.98
C HIS A 74 -8.41 3.69 11.49
N GLY A 75 -8.05 2.66 12.28
CA GLY A 75 -7.84 2.81 13.72
C GLY A 75 -6.81 3.91 14.06
N VAL A 76 -5.65 3.89 13.39
CA VAL A 76 -4.61 4.94 13.56
C VAL A 76 -5.11 6.30 13.07
N ALA A 77 -5.90 6.34 11.98
CA ALA A 77 -6.45 7.58 11.44
C ALA A 77 -7.43 8.24 12.42
N GLU A 78 -8.32 7.47 13.03
CA GLU A 78 -9.28 7.95 14.03
C GLU A 78 -8.57 8.47 15.28
N GLU A 79 -7.55 7.76 15.77
CA GLU A 79 -6.78 8.25 16.91
C GLU A 79 -6.05 9.54 16.60
N LEU A 80 -5.39 9.63 15.45
CA LEU A 80 -4.68 10.84 15.06
C LEU A 80 -5.62 12.03 14.95
N ALA A 81 -6.83 11.84 14.40
CA ALA A 81 -7.85 12.87 14.33
C ALA A 81 -8.24 13.35 15.74
N ARG A 82 -8.56 12.41 16.65
CA ARG A 82 -8.88 12.72 18.05
C ARG A 82 -7.74 13.42 18.78
N LEU A 83 -6.50 12.99 18.54
CA LEU A 83 -5.32 13.52 19.21
C LEU A 83 -4.96 14.93 18.74
N THR A 84 -5.00 15.17 17.43
CA THR A 84 -4.44 16.36 16.79
C THR A 84 -5.50 17.40 16.42
N GLY A 85 -6.77 17.01 16.38
CA GLY A 85 -7.86 17.86 15.85
C GLY A 85 -7.81 18.03 14.33
N ILE A 86 -6.98 17.27 13.61
CA ILE A 86 -6.95 17.30 12.15
C ILE A 86 -8.27 16.70 11.62
N PRO A 87 -8.99 17.40 10.71
CA PRO A 87 -10.20 16.85 10.10
C PRO A 87 -9.91 15.54 9.38
N ARG A 88 -10.83 14.57 9.47
CA ARG A 88 -10.65 13.24 8.84
C ARG A 88 -10.35 13.31 7.35
N GLY A 89 -10.92 14.29 6.64
CA GLY A 89 -10.61 14.51 5.21
C GLY A 89 -9.15 14.85 4.91
N ARG A 90 -8.35 15.30 5.88
CA ARG A 90 -6.90 15.52 5.75
C ARG A 90 -6.04 14.32 6.20
N ILE A 91 -6.66 13.29 6.78
CA ILE A 91 -5.99 12.04 7.18
C ILE A 91 -6.41 10.93 6.22
N VAL A 92 -5.49 10.52 5.36
CA VAL A 92 -5.73 9.49 4.36
C VAL A 92 -5.26 8.14 4.90
N THR A 93 -6.11 7.13 4.89
CA THR A 93 -5.69 5.78 5.23
C THR A 93 -5.08 5.11 4.01
N ILE A 94 -3.81 4.73 4.09
CA ILE A 94 -3.12 3.91 3.08
C ILE A 94 -2.44 2.77 3.83
N TYR A 95 -2.93 1.55 3.61
CA TYR A 95 -2.37 0.36 4.23
C TYR A 95 -0.91 0.16 3.87
N ASN A 96 -0.15 -0.47 4.78
CA ASN A 96 1.19 -0.91 4.42
C ASN A 96 1.08 -2.04 3.39
N PRO A 97 1.89 -2.01 2.34
CA PRO A 97 1.96 -3.11 1.39
C PRO A 97 2.66 -4.28 2.07
N VAL A 98 1.92 -5.34 2.32
CA VAL A 98 2.43 -6.58 2.93
C VAL A 98 2.51 -7.68 1.89
N THR A 99 1.48 -7.80 1.04
CA THR A 99 1.51 -8.76 -0.06
C THR A 99 2.26 -8.17 -1.25
N THR A 100 3.39 -8.79 -1.57
CA THR A 100 4.23 -8.41 -2.70
C THR A 100 4.27 -9.55 -3.73
N PRO A 101 4.63 -9.27 -4.99
CA PRO A 101 4.80 -10.32 -6.00
C PRO A 101 5.80 -11.40 -5.57
N ALA A 102 6.84 -11.04 -4.80
CA ALA A 102 7.86 -11.95 -4.31
C ALA A 102 7.39 -12.89 -3.18
N LEU A 103 6.21 -12.64 -2.58
CA LEU A 103 5.71 -13.41 -1.44
C LEU A 103 5.53 -14.89 -1.80
N VAL A 104 5.11 -15.19 -3.03
CA VAL A 104 4.90 -16.58 -3.49
C VAL A 104 6.22 -17.35 -3.48
N ASP A 105 7.28 -16.75 -4.03
CA ASP A 105 8.61 -17.38 -4.09
C ASP A 105 9.22 -17.53 -2.69
N GLN A 106 9.13 -16.48 -1.86
CA GLN A 106 9.62 -16.50 -0.48
C GLN A 106 8.87 -17.54 0.39
N MET A 107 7.57 -17.72 0.17
CA MET A 107 6.77 -18.72 0.87
C MET A 107 7.14 -20.16 0.43
N ALA A 108 7.61 -20.33 -0.81
CA ALA A 108 8.03 -21.61 -1.37
C ALA A 108 9.44 -22.04 -0.94
N GLU A 109 10.21 -21.16 -0.28
CA GLU A 109 11.53 -21.51 0.26
C GLU A 109 11.46 -22.74 1.18
N PRO A 110 12.49 -23.60 1.16
CA PRO A 110 12.54 -24.80 1.98
C PRO A 110 12.60 -24.43 3.47
N LEU A 111 11.87 -25.19 4.28
CA LEU A 111 11.91 -25.11 5.74
C LEU A 111 12.41 -26.44 6.29
N ASP A 112 13.73 -26.58 6.37
CA ASP A 112 14.37 -27.72 7.01
C ASP A 112 14.83 -27.32 8.42
N HIS A 113 14.10 -27.79 9.43
CA HIS A 113 14.44 -27.54 10.83
C HIS A 113 14.27 -28.83 11.62
N PRO A 114 15.32 -29.39 12.25
CA PRO A 114 15.27 -30.68 12.93
C PRO A 114 14.16 -30.78 13.98
N TRP A 115 13.95 -29.69 14.74
CA TRP A 115 12.84 -29.64 15.71
C TRP A 115 11.48 -29.79 15.04
N LEU A 116 11.23 -29.22 13.86
CA LEU A 116 9.97 -29.40 13.13
C LEU A 116 9.83 -30.82 12.57
N ALA A 117 10.92 -31.40 12.08
CA ALA A 117 10.93 -32.77 11.56
C ALA A 117 10.69 -33.83 12.65
N ALA A 118 11.06 -33.54 13.89
CA ALA A 118 10.91 -34.46 15.03
C ALA A 118 9.45 -34.73 15.47
N SER A 119 8.45 -34.02 14.93
CA SER A 119 7.04 -34.26 15.29
C SER A 119 6.07 -33.84 14.19
N ASP A 120 5.01 -34.64 14.07
CA ASP A 120 3.82 -34.41 13.25
C ASP A 120 2.76 -33.51 13.92
N ALA A 121 2.95 -33.10 15.17
CA ALA A 121 1.98 -32.31 15.91
C ALA A 121 1.67 -30.96 15.22
N PRO A 122 0.42 -30.45 15.34
CA PRO A 122 0.07 -29.14 14.82
C PRO A 122 0.98 -28.04 15.38
N LEU A 123 1.44 -27.15 14.49
CA LEU A 123 2.34 -26.06 14.83
C LEU A 123 1.54 -24.77 15.04
N VAL A 124 1.60 -24.24 16.25
CA VAL A 124 1.22 -22.86 16.59
C VAL A 124 2.43 -21.96 16.38
N LEU A 125 2.22 -20.80 15.76
CA LEU A 125 3.28 -19.86 15.42
C LEU A 125 2.98 -18.47 16.00
N GLY A 126 3.95 -17.89 16.70
CA GLY A 126 4.02 -16.44 16.95
C GLY A 126 5.21 -15.84 16.20
N ALA A 127 5.11 -14.58 15.78
CA ALA A 127 6.25 -13.89 15.17
C ALA A 127 6.29 -12.40 15.55
N GLY A 128 7.48 -11.91 15.91
CA GLY A 128 7.71 -10.50 16.21
C GLY A 128 8.85 -10.24 17.19
N THR A 129 9.21 -8.98 17.38
CA THR A 129 10.23 -8.58 18.35
C THR A 129 9.77 -8.86 19.78
N PHE A 130 10.64 -9.44 20.61
CA PHE A 130 10.37 -9.75 22.03
C PHE A 130 10.34 -8.46 22.88
N LYS A 131 9.26 -7.71 22.73
CA LYS A 131 8.95 -6.46 23.45
C LYS A 131 7.59 -6.60 24.13
N ILE A 132 7.36 -5.78 25.15
CA ILE A 132 6.09 -5.75 25.90
C ILE A 132 4.86 -5.61 24.98
N GLN A 133 5.02 -4.88 23.86
CA GLN A 133 3.99 -4.73 22.84
C GLN A 133 3.44 -6.06 22.32
N LYS A 134 4.28 -7.09 22.12
CA LYS A 134 3.89 -8.37 21.51
C LYS A 134 3.29 -9.35 22.51
N ASP A 135 3.51 -9.12 23.81
CA ASP A 135 2.95 -9.91 24.91
C ASP A 135 3.00 -11.44 24.70
N PHE A 136 4.18 -11.93 24.29
CA PHE A 136 4.42 -13.36 24.15
C PHE A 136 4.27 -14.13 25.46
N ARG A 137 4.23 -13.45 26.61
CA ARG A 137 3.90 -14.07 27.89
C ARG A 137 2.47 -14.63 27.86
N THR A 138 1.50 -13.83 27.43
CA THR A 138 0.11 -14.28 27.26
C THR A 138 0.00 -15.42 26.25
N LEU A 139 0.79 -15.39 25.16
CA LEU A 139 0.84 -16.51 24.21
C LEU A 139 1.35 -17.80 24.85
N VAL A 140 2.46 -17.74 25.58
CA VAL A 140 3.02 -18.92 26.27
C VAL A 140 2.04 -19.45 27.32
N ASP A 141 1.43 -18.57 28.12
CA ASP A 141 0.44 -18.95 29.13
C ASP A 141 -0.84 -19.57 28.50
N ALA A 142 -1.26 -19.09 27.33
CA ALA A 142 -2.38 -19.66 26.57
C ALA A 142 -2.01 -21.03 25.97
N PHE A 143 -0.82 -21.13 25.38
CA PHE A 143 -0.31 -22.38 24.83
C PHE A 143 -0.19 -23.47 25.90
N ALA A 144 0.28 -23.13 27.11
CA ALA A 144 0.36 -24.07 28.24
C ALA A 144 -1.02 -24.67 28.59
N ARG A 145 -2.10 -23.91 28.45
CA ARG A 145 -3.47 -24.39 28.65
C ARG A 145 -3.88 -25.32 27.52
N LEU A 146 -3.70 -24.90 26.27
CA LEU A 146 -4.02 -25.72 25.09
C LEU A 146 -3.27 -27.06 25.10
N ARG A 147 -2.00 -27.06 25.49
CA ARG A 147 -1.12 -28.23 25.51
C ARG A 147 -1.57 -29.32 26.49
N ARG A 148 -2.28 -28.95 27.57
CA ARG A 148 -2.87 -29.90 28.52
C ARG A 148 -4.00 -30.71 27.93
N GLU A 149 -4.69 -30.16 26.94
CA GLU A 149 -5.88 -30.76 26.33
C GLU A 149 -5.54 -31.54 25.06
N ARG A 150 -4.45 -31.18 24.36
CA ARG A 150 -4.04 -31.85 23.12
C ARG A 150 -2.54 -31.74 22.82
N ARG A 151 -2.05 -32.62 21.96
CA ARG A 151 -0.67 -32.56 21.44
C ARG A 151 -0.55 -31.45 20.41
N VAL A 152 0.22 -30.41 20.74
CA VAL A 152 0.52 -29.25 19.89
C VAL A 152 1.92 -28.74 20.21
N ARG A 153 2.54 -28.00 19.28
CA ARG A 153 3.85 -27.37 19.50
C ARG A 153 3.79 -25.89 19.16
N LEU A 154 4.65 -25.08 19.79
CA LEU A 154 4.72 -23.64 19.60
C LEU A 154 6.09 -23.23 19.12
N ALA A 155 6.17 -22.42 18.08
CA ALA A 155 7.37 -21.67 17.74
C ALA A 155 7.09 -20.16 17.85
N ILE A 156 8.02 -19.41 18.44
CA ILE A 156 7.95 -17.94 18.49
C ILE A 156 9.18 -17.35 17.80
N LEU A 157 8.98 -16.83 16.58
CA LEU A 157 10.06 -16.26 15.76
C LEU A 157 10.35 -14.82 16.15
N GLY A 158 11.63 -14.49 16.25
CA GLY A 158 12.10 -13.14 16.55
C GLY A 158 13.10 -13.09 17.70
N ASP A 159 13.55 -11.89 18.01
CA ASP A 159 14.46 -11.65 19.13
C ASP A 159 14.09 -10.33 19.83
N GLY A 160 14.72 -10.06 20.97
CA GLY A 160 14.53 -8.82 21.71
C GLY A 160 14.73 -8.96 23.21
N PRO A 161 14.61 -7.84 23.95
CA PRO A 161 14.99 -7.76 25.36
C PRO A 161 14.19 -8.69 26.28
N LEU A 162 12.97 -9.11 25.87
CA LEU A 162 12.15 -10.02 26.68
C LEU A 162 12.38 -11.50 26.38
N ARG A 163 13.23 -11.86 25.41
CA ARG A 163 13.48 -13.27 25.08
C ARG A 163 13.94 -14.12 26.28
N PRO A 164 14.87 -13.66 27.15
CA PRO A 164 15.25 -14.43 28.33
C PRO A 164 14.09 -14.66 29.31
N ALA A 165 13.23 -13.65 29.50
CA ALA A 165 12.07 -13.76 30.38
C ALA A 165 11.02 -14.75 29.82
N ILE A 166 10.82 -14.78 28.50
CA ILE A 166 9.94 -15.75 27.86
C ILE A 166 10.52 -17.17 27.95
N ALA A 167 11.83 -17.35 27.72
CA ALA A 167 12.49 -18.64 27.88
C ALA A 167 12.38 -19.16 29.32
N GLN A 168 12.56 -18.28 30.31
CA GLN A 168 12.36 -18.64 31.72
C GLN A 168 10.92 -19.07 32.00
N ARG A 169 9.93 -18.36 31.44
CA ARG A 169 8.51 -18.71 31.60
C ARG A 169 8.18 -20.08 30.99
N VAL A 170 8.77 -20.41 29.85
CA VAL A 170 8.64 -21.74 29.22
C VAL A 170 9.15 -22.83 30.17
N ARG A 171 10.31 -22.63 30.81
CA ARG A 171 10.88 -23.57 31.78
C ARG A 171 10.02 -23.74 33.04
N GLU A 172 9.51 -22.64 33.58
CA GLU A 172 8.61 -22.68 34.75
C GLU A 172 7.34 -23.50 34.48
N LEU A 173 6.93 -23.60 33.22
CA LEU A 173 5.75 -24.34 32.79
C LEU A 173 6.08 -25.77 32.33
N GLY A 174 7.35 -26.16 32.26
CA GLY A 174 7.80 -27.47 31.80
C GLY A 174 7.48 -27.73 30.32
N LEU A 175 7.68 -26.72 29.46
CA LEU A 175 7.30 -26.75 28.04
C LEU A 175 8.50 -26.67 27.08
N GLU A 176 9.72 -26.95 27.58
CA GLU A 176 10.96 -26.81 26.81
C GLU A 176 11.00 -27.71 25.56
N GLU A 177 10.33 -28.86 25.58
CA GLU A 177 10.30 -29.79 24.44
C GLU A 177 9.30 -29.37 23.36
N GLU A 178 8.23 -28.66 23.76
CA GLU A 178 7.14 -28.22 22.88
C GLU A 178 7.18 -26.76 22.46
N VAL A 179 8.06 -25.94 23.05
CA VAL A 179 8.23 -24.53 22.67
C VAL A 179 9.62 -24.27 22.10
N LEU A 180 9.66 -23.81 20.85
CA LEU A 180 10.87 -23.38 20.17
C LEU A 180 10.99 -21.85 20.12
N LEU A 181 12.15 -21.32 20.53
CA LEU A 181 12.51 -19.90 20.42
C LEU A 181 13.76 -19.75 19.54
N PRO A 182 13.64 -19.88 18.20
CA PRO A 182 14.78 -20.02 17.29
C PRO A 182 15.56 -18.71 17.12
N GLY A 183 15.09 -17.59 17.68
CA GLY A 183 15.66 -16.27 17.49
C GLY A 183 15.13 -15.60 16.22
N PHE A 184 15.91 -14.66 15.68
CA PHE A 184 15.54 -13.96 14.46
C PHE A 184 15.57 -14.90 13.24
N VAL A 185 14.46 -14.97 12.53
CA VAL A 185 14.32 -15.70 11.27
C VAL A 185 14.16 -14.68 10.15
N LEU A 186 15.06 -14.72 9.16
CA LEU A 186 15.08 -13.76 8.05
C LEU A 186 13.80 -13.83 7.21
N ASN A 187 13.39 -15.05 6.85
CA ASN A 187 12.15 -15.30 6.12
C ASN A 187 11.17 -16.14 6.97
N PRO A 188 10.13 -15.52 7.56
CA PRO A 188 9.14 -16.23 8.36
C PRO A 188 8.05 -16.92 7.53
N LEU A 189 7.94 -16.66 6.22
CA LEU A 189 6.84 -17.14 5.38
C LEU A 189 6.77 -18.67 5.26
N PRO A 190 7.90 -19.41 5.13
CA PRO A 190 7.86 -20.88 5.16
C PRO A 190 7.30 -21.43 6.48
N TRP A 191 7.59 -20.76 7.60
CA TRP A 191 7.04 -21.14 8.91
C TRP A 191 5.54 -20.90 8.96
N MET A 192 5.07 -19.75 8.46
CA MET A 192 3.65 -19.42 8.39
C MET A 192 2.89 -20.41 7.49
N ARG A 193 3.47 -20.78 6.33
CA ARG A 193 2.91 -21.82 5.45
C ARG A 193 2.81 -23.18 6.14
N ARG A 194 3.79 -23.55 6.97
CA ARG A 194 3.82 -24.83 7.69
C ARG A 194 2.92 -24.84 8.93
N ALA A 195 2.65 -23.68 9.51
CA ALA A 195 1.89 -23.53 10.74
C ALA A 195 0.41 -23.90 10.55
N SER A 196 -0.12 -24.63 11.52
CA SER A 196 -1.55 -24.94 11.62
C SER A 196 -2.34 -23.76 12.18
N LEU A 197 -1.68 -22.88 12.95
CA LEU A 197 -2.26 -21.67 13.50
C LEU A 197 -1.20 -20.59 13.73
N PHE A 198 -1.49 -19.36 13.33
CA PHE A 198 -0.73 -18.18 13.73
C PHE A 198 -1.45 -17.41 14.84
N VAL A 199 -0.72 -16.93 15.84
CA VAL A 199 -1.28 -16.20 16.98
C VAL A 199 -0.60 -14.86 17.17
N LEU A 200 -1.39 -13.78 17.10
CA LEU A 200 -0.98 -12.43 17.44
C LEU A 200 -1.48 -12.06 18.85
N SER A 201 -0.59 -12.02 19.84
CA SER A 201 -0.92 -11.73 21.25
C SER A 201 -0.74 -10.27 21.66
N SER A 202 -0.51 -9.37 20.71
CA SER A 202 -0.08 -7.99 20.97
C SER A 202 -1.02 -7.18 21.88
N MET A 203 -0.45 -6.23 22.62
CA MET A 203 -1.19 -5.27 23.46
C MET A 203 -1.61 -4.01 22.70
N TRP A 204 -0.93 -3.66 21.61
CA TRP A 204 -1.29 -2.57 20.70
C TRP A 204 -0.58 -2.75 19.36
N GLU A 205 -1.19 -2.27 18.28
CA GLU A 205 -0.61 -2.32 16.94
C GLU A 205 -0.92 -1.05 16.14
N GLY A 206 -0.35 -0.94 14.94
CA GLY A 206 -0.79 0.05 13.93
C GLY A 206 -1.51 -0.67 12.79
N LEU A 207 -0.75 -1.49 12.09
CA LEU A 207 -1.21 -2.49 11.12
C LEU A 207 -0.21 -3.66 11.18
N PRO A 208 -0.50 -4.75 11.91
CA PRO A 208 0.45 -5.84 12.13
C PRO A 208 0.70 -6.62 10.83
N GLY A 209 1.80 -6.32 10.15
CA GLY A 209 2.19 -6.97 8.89
C GLY A 209 2.24 -8.49 9.01
N VAL A 210 2.83 -9.01 10.08
CA VAL A 210 2.92 -10.46 10.36
C VAL A 210 1.58 -11.19 10.40
N LEU A 211 0.49 -10.51 10.79
CA LEU A 211 -0.85 -11.10 10.75
C LEU A 211 -1.35 -11.23 9.31
N ILE A 212 -1.10 -10.21 8.48
CA ILE A 212 -1.44 -10.22 7.06
C ILE A 212 -0.57 -11.22 6.29
N GLU A 213 0.72 -11.33 6.61
CA GLU A 213 1.64 -12.34 6.05
C GLU A 213 1.13 -13.76 6.33
N ALA A 214 0.73 -14.06 7.57
CA ALA A 214 0.16 -15.36 7.92
C ALA A 214 -1.12 -15.66 7.12
N MET A 215 -2.02 -14.69 6.98
CA MET A 215 -3.22 -14.81 6.16
C MET A 215 -2.88 -14.99 4.66
N ALA A 216 -1.86 -14.31 4.15
CA ALA A 216 -1.39 -14.45 2.77
C ALA A 216 -0.81 -15.85 2.50
N CYS A 217 -0.18 -16.48 3.49
CA CYS A 217 0.22 -17.89 3.41
C CYS A 217 -0.98 -18.85 3.46
N GLY A 218 -2.17 -18.37 3.84
CA GLY A 218 -3.36 -19.19 4.09
C GLY A 218 -3.35 -19.86 5.46
N CYS A 219 -2.52 -19.39 6.40
CA CYS A 219 -2.46 -19.90 7.76
C CYS A 219 -3.64 -19.35 8.57
N PRO A 220 -4.46 -20.21 9.23
CA PRO A 220 -5.49 -19.76 10.16
C PRO A 220 -4.91 -18.87 11.25
N VAL A 221 -5.63 -17.84 11.66
CA VAL A 221 -5.13 -16.83 12.60
C VAL A 221 -6.05 -16.64 13.81
N VAL A 222 -5.46 -16.37 14.96
CA VAL A 222 -6.12 -15.83 16.16
C VAL A 222 -5.39 -14.56 16.57
N ALA A 223 -6.12 -13.51 16.94
CA ALA A 223 -5.50 -12.28 17.42
C ALA A 223 -6.16 -11.73 18.67
N THR A 224 -5.40 -10.99 19.46
CA THR A 224 -5.98 -10.09 20.47
C THR A 224 -6.66 -8.91 19.79
N ASP A 225 -7.78 -8.46 20.34
CA ASP A 225 -8.50 -7.24 19.98
C ASP A 225 -7.79 -6.01 20.56
N CYS A 226 -6.51 -5.87 20.25
CA CYS A 226 -5.73 -4.72 20.69
C CYS A 226 -6.05 -3.47 19.85
N PRO A 227 -5.81 -2.26 20.40
CA PRO A 227 -6.06 -1.02 19.66
C PRO A 227 -5.31 -0.97 18.32
N SER A 228 -6.10 -0.71 17.27
CA SER A 228 -5.77 -0.60 15.82
C SER A 228 -5.09 -1.81 15.17
N GLY A 229 -5.54 -2.16 13.96
CA GLY A 229 -4.91 -3.18 13.13
C GLY A 229 -5.65 -4.51 13.12
N PRO A 230 -5.58 -5.37 14.16
CA PRO A 230 -6.16 -6.72 14.12
C PRO A 230 -7.64 -6.74 13.79
N ARG A 231 -8.46 -5.93 14.47
CA ARG A 231 -9.91 -5.84 14.21
C ARG A 231 -10.24 -5.44 12.78
N GLU A 232 -9.43 -4.55 12.22
CA GLU A 232 -9.60 -4.02 10.86
C GLU A 232 -9.15 -5.04 9.81
N ILE A 233 -8.03 -5.74 10.05
CA ILE A 233 -7.54 -6.82 9.20
C ILE A 233 -8.53 -7.98 9.17
N LEU A 234 -9.05 -8.37 10.34
CA LEU A 234 -9.94 -9.53 10.51
C LEU A 234 -11.43 -9.20 10.32
N GLU A 235 -11.78 -7.97 9.92
CA GLU A 235 -13.17 -7.50 9.72
C GLU A 235 -14.08 -7.86 10.92
N GLY A 236 -13.68 -7.47 12.12
CA GLY A 236 -14.47 -7.71 13.33
C GLY A 236 -14.56 -9.18 13.77
N GLY A 237 -13.68 -10.05 13.24
CA GLY A 237 -13.60 -11.46 13.61
C GLY A 237 -13.97 -12.43 12.50
N ARG A 238 -14.41 -11.92 11.34
CA ARG A 238 -14.81 -12.72 10.17
C ARG A 238 -13.70 -13.64 9.65
N TYR A 239 -12.45 -13.19 9.67
CA TYR A 239 -11.31 -13.96 9.15
C TYR A 239 -10.56 -14.74 10.22
N GLY A 240 -10.85 -14.52 11.48
CA GLY A 240 -10.21 -15.18 12.61
C GLY A 240 -10.66 -14.52 13.92
N PRO A 241 -10.73 -15.27 15.03
CA PRO A 241 -11.26 -14.75 16.29
C PRO A 241 -10.40 -13.63 16.88
N LEU A 242 -11.09 -12.70 17.54
CA LEU A 242 -10.54 -11.58 18.29
C LEU A 242 -10.82 -11.80 19.77
N VAL A 243 -9.78 -11.85 20.59
CA VAL A 243 -9.89 -12.08 22.05
C VAL A 243 -9.42 -10.88 22.86
N PRO A 244 -9.86 -10.68 24.12
CA PRO A 244 -9.34 -9.61 24.96
C PRO A 244 -7.81 -9.66 25.14
N VAL A 245 -7.17 -8.49 25.18
CA VAL A 245 -5.72 -8.37 25.43
C VAL A 245 -5.38 -8.92 26.82
N GLY A 246 -4.33 -9.74 26.91
CA GLY A 246 -3.84 -10.31 28.17
C GLY A 246 -4.67 -11.48 28.71
N ASP A 247 -5.75 -11.90 28.03
CA ASP A 247 -6.57 -13.02 28.47
C ASP A 247 -6.08 -14.34 27.88
N ALA A 248 -5.14 -14.98 28.59
CA ALA A 248 -4.59 -16.27 28.19
C ALA A 248 -5.64 -17.39 28.12
N ARG A 249 -6.74 -17.31 28.89
CA ARG A 249 -7.80 -18.33 28.87
C ARG A 249 -8.65 -18.19 27.62
N ALA A 250 -9.10 -16.98 27.30
CA ALA A 250 -9.83 -16.71 26.07
C ALA A 250 -8.98 -17.01 24.84
N LEU A 251 -7.69 -16.65 24.87
CA LEU A 251 -6.76 -16.94 23.79
C LEU A 251 -6.60 -18.45 23.57
N ALA A 252 -6.42 -19.25 24.63
CA ALA A 252 -6.33 -20.70 24.53
C ALA A 252 -7.60 -21.34 23.93
N ALA A 253 -8.78 -20.89 24.36
CA ALA A 253 -10.06 -21.38 23.84
C ALA A 253 -10.23 -21.04 22.35
N ALA A 254 -9.86 -19.83 21.94
CA ALA A 254 -9.87 -19.42 20.54
C ALA A 254 -8.86 -20.22 19.69
N MET A 255 -7.67 -20.48 20.23
CA MET A 255 -6.67 -21.34 19.58
C MET A 255 -7.20 -22.76 19.37
N ALA A 256 -7.83 -23.36 20.38
CA ALA A 256 -8.43 -24.69 20.26
C ALA A 256 -9.51 -24.72 19.17
N ALA A 257 -10.48 -23.79 19.23
CA ALA A 257 -11.57 -23.70 18.26
C ALA A 257 -11.07 -23.51 16.82
N GLN A 258 -10.05 -22.68 16.63
CA GLN A 258 -9.48 -22.40 15.31
C GLN A 258 -8.65 -23.57 14.77
N LEU A 259 -8.04 -24.39 15.63
CA LEU A 259 -7.40 -25.65 15.22
C LEU A 259 -8.42 -26.70 14.82
N ASP A 260 -9.59 -26.74 15.46
CA ASP A 260 -10.65 -27.71 15.15
C ASP A 260 -11.46 -27.33 13.90
N ARG A 261 -11.67 -26.02 13.69
CA ARG A 261 -12.43 -25.47 12.56
C ARG A 261 -11.68 -24.27 11.96
N PRO A 262 -10.60 -24.53 11.21
CA PRO A 262 -9.77 -23.46 10.65
C PRO A 262 -10.56 -22.63 9.63
N THR A 263 -10.34 -21.32 9.64
CA THR A 263 -10.81 -20.44 8.55
C THR A 263 -10.20 -20.93 7.23
N PRO A 264 -10.99 -21.05 6.14
CA PRO A 264 -10.48 -21.53 4.87
C PRO A 264 -9.36 -20.64 4.30
N ALA A 265 -8.30 -21.27 3.77
CA ALA A 265 -7.09 -20.59 3.32
C ALA A 265 -7.36 -19.60 2.17
N GLU A 266 -8.27 -19.94 1.26
CA GLU A 266 -8.69 -19.10 0.14
C GLU A 266 -9.35 -17.79 0.61
N LEU A 267 -10.15 -17.86 1.68
CA LEU A 267 -10.79 -16.70 2.27
C LEU A 267 -9.76 -15.75 2.90
N LEU A 268 -8.76 -16.32 3.58
CA LEU A 268 -7.65 -15.56 4.19
C LEU A 268 -6.80 -14.88 3.13
N ARG A 269 -6.42 -15.60 2.07
CA ARG A 269 -5.63 -15.08 0.95
C ARG A 269 -6.35 -13.96 0.21
N ALA A 270 -7.65 -14.13 -0.06
CA ALA A 270 -8.47 -13.10 -0.68
C ALA A 270 -8.51 -11.81 0.15
N ARG A 271 -8.57 -11.92 1.49
CA ARG A 271 -8.49 -10.76 2.38
C ARG A 271 -7.10 -10.13 2.39
N ALA A 272 -6.05 -10.94 2.45
CA ALA A 272 -4.66 -10.47 2.43
C ALA A 272 -4.34 -9.67 1.14
N ALA A 273 -4.98 -10.00 0.02
CA ALA A 273 -4.84 -9.26 -1.24
C ALA A 273 -5.31 -7.79 -1.18
N ALA A 274 -6.04 -7.37 -0.12
CA ALA A 274 -6.37 -5.97 0.09
C ALA A 274 -5.19 -5.11 0.56
N PHE A 275 -4.08 -5.75 0.94
CA PHE A 275 -2.85 -5.13 1.48
C PHE A 275 -1.69 -5.21 0.47
N ASP A 276 -2.01 -5.16 -0.82
CA ASP A 276 -1.08 -5.37 -1.92
C ASP A 276 -0.26 -4.13 -2.28
N LEU A 277 0.98 -4.37 -2.72
CA LEU A 277 1.91 -3.32 -3.12
C LEU A 277 1.37 -2.42 -4.25
N PRO A 278 0.83 -2.95 -5.37
CA PRO A 278 0.32 -2.10 -6.45
C PRO A 278 -0.76 -1.11 -5.99
N ARG A 279 -1.72 -1.56 -5.17
CA ARG A 279 -2.76 -0.70 -4.61
C ARG A 279 -2.20 0.39 -3.71
N ALA A 280 -1.28 0.04 -2.81
CA ALA A 280 -0.66 1.03 -1.92
C ALA A 280 0.10 2.10 -2.72
N VAL A 281 0.88 1.69 -3.72
CA VAL A 281 1.65 2.59 -4.60
C VAL A 281 0.70 3.53 -5.35
N ALA A 282 -0.35 3.01 -5.99
CA ALA A 282 -1.33 3.83 -6.70
C ALA A 282 -1.95 4.90 -5.77
N ARG A 283 -2.30 4.51 -4.55
CA ARG A 283 -2.89 5.42 -3.54
C ARG A 283 -1.91 6.49 -3.08
N TYR A 284 -0.63 6.17 -2.93
CA TYR A 284 0.41 7.16 -2.61
C TYR A 284 0.64 8.13 -3.78
N LEU A 285 0.70 7.65 -5.01
CA LEU A 285 0.89 8.49 -6.20
C LEU A 285 -0.25 9.49 -6.36
N GLU A 286 -1.50 9.04 -6.28
CA GLU A 286 -2.69 9.91 -6.30
C GLU A 286 -2.64 10.98 -5.20
N LEU A 287 -2.21 10.60 -3.99
CA LEU A 287 -2.07 11.53 -2.87
C LEU A 287 -0.98 12.58 -3.14
N PHE A 288 0.16 12.16 -3.68
CA PHE A 288 1.29 13.05 -3.95
C PHE A 288 0.94 14.04 -5.04
N GLU A 289 0.34 13.59 -6.14
CA GLU A 289 -0.14 14.47 -7.21
C GLU A 289 -1.11 15.51 -6.66
N ALA A 290 -2.10 15.09 -5.88
CA ALA A 290 -3.07 16.01 -5.27
C ALA A 290 -2.40 17.06 -4.36
N CYS A 291 -1.40 16.65 -3.56
CA CYS A 291 -0.65 17.54 -2.68
C CYS A 291 0.24 18.54 -3.44
N ILE A 292 0.94 18.07 -4.48
CA ILE A 292 1.80 18.91 -5.32
C ILE A 292 0.93 19.95 -6.04
N HIS A 293 -0.16 19.53 -6.69
CA HIS A 293 -1.07 20.43 -7.39
C HIS A 293 -1.72 21.47 -6.47
N ALA A 294 -2.08 21.11 -5.23
CA ALA A 294 -2.65 22.05 -4.27
C ALA A 294 -1.67 23.16 -3.84
N ARG A 295 -0.36 22.90 -3.95
CA ARG A 295 0.70 23.84 -3.56
C ARG A 295 1.32 24.63 -4.69
N VAL A 296 1.15 24.21 -5.94
CA VAL A 296 1.50 25.05 -7.09
C VAL A 296 0.75 26.37 -6.91
N PRO A 297 1.47 27.50 -6.71
CA PRO A 297 0.81 28.75 -6.45
C PRO A 297 -0.10 29.07 -7.63
N ARG A 298 -1.38 29.40 -7.34
CA ARG A 298 -2.35 29.95 -8.30
C ARG A 298 -1.86 31.24 -9.02
N ARG A 299 -0.61 31.68 -8.81
CA ARG A 299 0.05 32.72 -9.61
C ARG A 299 0.21 32.33 -11.08
N LEU A 300 0.40 31.05 -11.41
CA LEU A 300 0.36 30.60 -12.82
C LEU A 300 -1.06 30.59 -13.40
N ALA A 301 -2.09 30.41 -12.55
CA ALA A 301 -3.50 30.58 -12.94
C ALA A 301 -3.97 32.06 -12.95
N ARG A 302 -3.07 33.00 -12.61
CA ARG A 302 -3.29 34.46 -12.64
C ARG A 302 -2.41 35.16 -13.67
N ILE A 303 -1.70 34.42 -14.53
CA ILE A 303 -1.22 35.03 -15.78
C ILE A 303 -2.49 35.44 -16.53
N PRO A 304 -2.77 36.75 -16.69
CA PRO A 304 -3.87 37.16 -17.56
C PRO A 304 -3.57 36.60 -18.95
N PRO A 305 -4.58 36.19 -19.76
CA PRO A 305 -4.31 35.92 -21.16
C PRO A 305 -3.52 37.11 -21.70
N TRP A 306 -2.31 36.82 -22.19
CA TRP A 306 -1.36 37.82 -22.62
C TRP A 306 -2.07 38.85 -23.51
N PRO A 307 -1.95 40.17 -23.29
CA PRO A 307 -2.64 41.14 -24.11
C PRO A 307 -1.85 41.31 -25.41
N LEU A 308 -1.94 40.34 -26.31
CA LEU A 308 -1.56 40.54 -27.70
C LEU A 308 -2.85 40.83 -28.49
N LYS A 309 -3.36 42.06 -28.35
CA LYS A 309 -4.03 42.71 -29.48
C LYS A 309 -2.93 43.14 -30.45
N VAL A 310 -2.39 42.18 -31.19
CA VAL A 310 -1.73 42.50 -32.46
C VAL A 310 -2.82 42.31 -33.51
N PRO A 311 -3.24 43.37 -34.22
CA PRO A 311 -4.13 43.20 -35.36
C PRO A 311 -3.31 42.58 -36.49
N LEU A 312 -3.24 41.25 -36.52
CA LEU A 312 -2.84 40.51 -37.70
C LEU A 312 -4.10 40.34 -38.55
N THR A 313 -4.40 41.35 -39.36
CA THR A 313 -5.24 41.17 -40.55
C THR A 313 -4.48 40.26 -41.50
N TYR A 314 -4.86 38.98 -41.52
CA TYR A 314 -4.53 38.08 -42.61
C TYR A 314 -5.82 37.48 -43.16
N THR A 315 -6.12 37.83 -44.40
CA THR A 315 -7.18 37.24 -45.22
C THR A 315 -6.62 36.03 -45.94
N SER A 316 -7.04 34.82 -45.56
CA SER A 316 -7.54 33.77 -46.49
C SER A 316 -7.73 32.44 -45.75
N GLU A 317 -8.96 31.92 -45.91
CA GLU A 317 -9.35 30.51 -46.09
C GLU A 317 -8.56 29.45 -45.32
N ASP A 318 -8.95 29.19 -44.07
CA ASP A 318 -9.50 27.89 -43.65
C ASP A 318 -9.67 27.87 -42.13
N GLY A 319 -10.93 28.00 -41.70
CA GLY A 319 -11.33 28.13 -40.31
C GLY A 319 -11.32 26.82 -39.55
N LEU A 320 -10.19 26.47 -38.92
CA LEU A 320 -10.15 25.40 -37.93
C LEU A 320 -10.14 25.90 -36.47
N ASP A 321 -9.80 27.16 -36.23
CA ASP A 321 -9.72 27.73 -34.87
C ASP A 321 -11.08 28.16 -34.29
N TYR A 322 -12.14 28.20 -35.11
CA TYR A 322 -13.48 28.61 -34.64
C TYR A 322 -14.31 27.45 -34.05
N VAL A 323 -14.04 26.19 -34.41
CA VAL A 323 -14.89 25.06 -34.01
C VAL A 323 -14.46 24.46 -32.65
N LEU A 324 -13.16 24.41 -32.36
CA LEU A 324 -12.66 23.77 -31.13
C LEU A 324 -12.93 24.60 -29.85
N GLY A 325 -13.07 25.91 -29.98
CA GLY A 325 -13.44 26.80 -28.87
C GLY A 325 -14.92 26.74 -28.48
N ARG A 326 -15.82 26.36 -29.40
CA ARG A 326 -17.28 26.35 -29.16
C ARG A 326 -17.84 25.02 -28.66
N LEU A 327 -17.07 23.92 -28.77
CA LEU A 327 -17.48 22.58 -28.32
C LEU A 327 -16.93 22.16 -26.94
N GLY A 328 -16.20 23.03 -26.23
CA GLY A 328 -15.75 22.74 -24.86
C GLY A 328 -14.66 21.66 -24.74
N LEU A 329 -13.92 21.37 -25.81
CA LEU A 329 -12.92 20.29 -25.87
C LEU A 329 -11.46 20.76 -25.64
N ALA A 330 -11.23 21.85 -24.90
CA ALA A 330 -9.89 22.37 -24.59
C ALA A 330 -9.07 21.51 -23.58
N ARG A 331 -9.50 20.27 -23.31
CA ARG A 331 -8.73 19.28 -22.53
C ARG A 331 -8.81 17.92 -23.22
N VAL A 332 -8.12 17.80 -24.34
CA VAL A 332 -7.72 16.49 -24.87
C VAL A 332 -6.21 16.54 -25.02
N ASP A 333 -5.51 15.74 -24.22
CA ASP A 333 -4.10 15.42 -24.41
C ASP A 333 -3.93 14.75 -25.78
N LEU A 334 -3.68 15.54 -26.83
CA LEU A 334 -3.45 15.04 -28.19
C LEU A 334 -2.06 14.44 -28.40
N PHE A 335 -1.26 14.28 -27.34
CA PHE A 335 0.11 13.72 -27.44
C PHE A 335 0.33 12.53 -26.52
N ARG A 336 -0.42 11.44 -26.76
CA ARG A 336 -0.09 10.04 -26.41
C ARG A 336 -1.23 9.18 -26.98
N PRO A 337 -1.12 8.50 -28.15
CA PRO A 337 -0.06 7.52 -28.45
C PRO A 337 0.21 7.31 -29.97
N PHE A 338 1.20 7.96 -30.59
CA PHE A 338 1.54 7.66 -32.00
C PHE A 338 3.04 7.75 -32.25
N ALA A 339 3.80 6.84 -31.65
CA ALA A 339 5.22 6.65 -31.93
C ALA A 339 5.41 5.24 -32.49
N GLY A 340 5.51 5.10 -33.82
CA GLY A 340 5.86 3.80 -34.40
C GLY A 340 5.74 3.58 -35.90
N ASN A 341 5.18 4.50 -36.71
CA ASN A 341 5.02 4.24 -38.15
C ASN A 341 5.83 5.21 -39.03
N ALA A 342 6.50 4.67 -40.05
CA ALA A 342 7.40 5.41 -40.94
C ALA A 342 6.67 6.42 -41.85
N GLU A 343 5.42 6.14 -42.20
CA GLU A 343 4.59 7.04 -43.02
C GLU A 343 4.16 8.30 -42.26
N HIS A 344 3.90 8.17 -40.95
CA HIS A 344 3.57 9.32 -40.09
C HIS A 344 4.75 10.29 -39.91
N ARG A 345 5.99 9.77 -39.92
CA ARG A 345 7.22 10.58 -39.88
C ARG A 345 7.36 11.44 -41.14
N GLN A 346 6.99 10.92 -42.31
CA GLN A 346 7.03 11.68 -43.57
C GLN A 346 5.91 12.73 -43.64
N LEU A 347 4.72 12.45 -43.10
CA LEU A 347 3.62 13.41 -43.08
C LEU A 347 3.93 14.59 -42.14
N MET A 348 4.45 14.32 -40.94
CA MET A 348 4.86 15.37 -40.00
C MET A 348 6.06 16.19 -40.51
N ALA A 349 7.03 15.57 -41.18
CA ALA A 349 8.14 16.30 -41.78
C ALA A 349 7.66 17.28 -42.86
N ARG A 350 6.78 16.85 -43.78
CA ARG A 350 6.21 17.72 -44.83
C ARG A 350 5.33 18.83 -44.26
N MET A 351 4.63 18.56 -43.17
CA MET A 351 3.78 19.53 -42.49
C MET A 351 4.61 20.59 -41.74
N MET A 352 5.71 20.19 -41.10
CA MET A 352 6.65 21.12 -40.45
C MET A 352 7.47 21.95 -41.44
N GLU A 353 7.81 21.38 -42.60
CA GLU A 353 8.47 22.07 -43.71
C GLU A 353 7.57 23.14 -44.35
N ARG A 354 6.26 22.86 -44.50
CA ARG A 354 5.25 23.86 -44.91
C ARG A 354 5.00 24.96 -43.87
N LEU A 355 5.32 24.70 -42.61
CA LEU A 355 5.17 25.64 -41.49
C LEU A 355 6.48 26.40 -41.18
N GLY A 356 7.55 26.20 -41.95
CA GLY A 356 8.79 26.98 -41.87
C GLY A 356 9.66 26.73 -40.63
N VAL A 357 9.52 25.58 -39.95
CA VAL A 357 10.28 25.27 -38.72
C VAL A 357 11.46 24.37 -39.05
N ASP A 358 12.69 24.88 -38.86
CA ASP A 358 13.93 24.15 -39.10
C ASP A 358 14.11 22.98 -38.10
N ALA A 359 13.89 21.75 -38.59
CA ALA A 359 13.72 20.53 -37.80
C ALA A 359 15.03 19.90 -37.27
N GLY A 360 16.20 20.48 -37.54
CA GLY A 360 17.50 19.86 -37.21
C GLY A 360 17.81 19.77 -35.70
N ARG A 361 17.30 20.69 -34.87
CA ARG A 361 17.69 20.78 -33.44
C ARG A 361 16.67 20.21 -32.45
N ALA A 362 15.38 20.22 -32.77
CA ALA A 362 14.34 19.76 -31.85
C ALA A 362 14.24 18.22 -31.78
N VAL A 363 14.51 17.54 -32.90
CA VAL A 363 14.41 16.07 -32.99
C VAL A 363 15.57 15.38 -32.28
N ALA A 364 16.76 15.98 -32.27
CA ALA A 364 17.94 15.41 -31.61
C ALA A 364 17.79 15.34 -30.07
N LEU A 365 17.12 16.33 -29.46
CA LEU A 365 16.94 16.39 -28.00
C LEU A 365 15.84 15.45 -27.50
N ALA A 366 14.82 15.21 -28.32
CA ALA A 366 13.73 14.28 -27.99
C ALA A 366 14.15 12.81 -28.14
N TRP A 367 15.07 12.52 -29.05
CA TRP A 367 15.50 11.15 -29.34
C TRP A 367 16.43 10.53 -28.30
N THR A 368 17.25 11.32 -27.60
CA THR A 368 18.16 10.79 -26.57
C THR A 368 17.39 10.23 -25.37
N ARG A 369 16.19 10.74 -25.09
CA ARG A 369 15.36 10.32 -23.94
C ARG A 369 14.44 9.13 -24.22
N LEU A 370 14.27 8.74 -25.48
CA LEU A 370 13.37 7.63 -25.87
C LEU A 370 14.11 6.29 -26.06
N ARG A 371 15.44 6.29 -26.14
CA ARG A 371 16.24 5.05 -26.22
C ARG A 371 16.33 4.28 -24.91
N GLU A 372 15.96 4.88 -23.78
CA GLU A 372 16.12 4.27 -22.45
C GLU A 372 14.87 3.51 -21.95
N ALA A 373 13.79 3.46 -22.74
CA ALA A 373 12.54 2.80 -22.35
C ALA A 373 12.07 1.76 -23.38
N ASP A 374 12.66 0.56 -23.31
CA ASP A 374 12.14 -0.68 -23.89
C ASP A 374 12.27 -1.75 -22.78
N ALA A 375 11.36 -2.68 -22.49
CA ALA A 375 10.36 -3.33 -23.33
C ALA A 375 9.33 -4.10 -22.47
N ARG A 376 8.24 -4.53 -23.15
CA ARG A 376 7.33 -5.67 -22.87
C ARG A 376 5.97 -5.38 -22.21
N CYS A 377 4.91 -5.25 -23.03
CA CYS A 377 3.56 -5.68 -22.62
C CYS A 377 2.65 -6.02 -23.82
N ALA A 378 1.61 -6.80 -23.52
CA ALA A 378 0.61 -7.55 -24.31
C ALA A 378 -0.12 -6.88 -25.51
N ALA A 379 0.24 -5.66 -25.92
CA ALA A 379 -0.37 -4.97 -27.06
C ALA A 379 -0.11 -5.68 -28.42
N CYS A 380 0.87 -6.58 -28.49
CA CYS A 380 1.29 -7.22 -29.74
C CYS A 380 0.33 -8.28 -30.30
N GLU A 381 -0.59 -8.85 -29.51
CA GLU A 381 -1.53 -9.87 -30.00
C GLU A 381 -2.80 -9.28 -30.59
N ALA A 382 -3.38 -8.25 -29.95
CA ALA A 382 -4.51 -7.50 -30.49
C ALA A 382 -4.17 -6.81 -31.83
N VAL A 383 -2.93 -6.30 -31.95
CA VAL A 383 -2.42 -5.70 -33.19
C VAL A 383 -2.20 -6.76 -34.28
N ARG A 384 -1.87 -8.02 -33.92
CA ARG A 384 -1.71 -9.12 -34.87
C ARG A 384 -3.04 -9.55 -35.47
N ALA A 385 -4.09 -9.63 -34.65
CA ALA A 385 -5.46 -9.93 -35.10
C ALA A 385 -6.02 -8.82 -36.00
N CYS A 386 -5.82 -7.54 -35.65
CA CYS A 386 -6.22 -6.40 -36.49
C CYS A 386 -5.46 -6.36 -37.83
N ARG A 387 -4.17 -6.73 -37.84
CA ARG A 387 -3.35 -6.83 -39.07
C ARG A 387 -3.80 -7.93 -40.03
N GLN A 388 -4.39 -9.02 -39.53
CA GLN A 388 -4.92 -10.09 -40.38
C GLN A 388 -6.26 -9.71 -41.00
N TRP A 389 -7.12 -9.00 -40.26
CA TRP A 389 -8.39 -8.49 -40.78
C TRP A 389 -8.21 -7.44 -41.89
N LEU A 390 -7.29 -6.49 -41.71
CA LEU A 390 -6.99 -5.44 -42.72
C LEU A 390 -6.43 -5.96 -44.06
N ARG A 391 -6.07 -7.25 -44.16
CA ARG A 391 -5.54 -7.87 -45.38
C ARG A 391 -6.61 -8.56 -46.24
N ARG A 392 -7.88 -8.57 -45.81
CA ARG A 392 -9.01 -9.17 -46.54
C ARG A 392 -10.20 -8.20 -46.58
N PRO A 393 -10.25 -7.25 -47.52
CA PRO A 393 -11.36 -6.33 -47.64
C PRO A 393 -12.55 -7.08 -48.25
N GLY A 394 -13.44 -7.60 -47.41
CA GLY A 394 -14.63 -8.34 -47.83
C GLY A 394 -15.45 -8.91 -46.68
N ASP A 395 -14.80 -9.22 -45.55
CA ASP A 395 -15.48 -9.76 -44.37
C ASP A 395 -15.73 -8.65 -43.35
N GLY A 396 -16.96 -8.57 -42.82
CA GLY A 396 -17.33 -7.64 -41.76
C GLY A 396 -16.41 -7.74 -40.52
N PRO A 397 -16.38 -6.72 -39.64
CA PRO A 397 -15.51 -6.73 -38.47
C PRO A 397 -15.83 -7.94 -37.57
N PRO A 398 -14.82 -8.66 -37.05
CA PRO A 398 -15.06 -9.76 -36.12
C PRO A 398 -15.63 -9.23 -34.79
N ASP A 399 -16.66 -9.89 -34.28
CA ASP A 399 -17.23 -9.62 -32.96
C ASP A 399 -16.19 -9.89 -31.87
N PHE A 400 -15.54 -8.83 -31.34
CA PHE A 400 -14.73 -8.97 -30.13
C PHE A 400 -14.81 -7.77 -29.17
N CYS A 401 -15.19 -8.14 -27.94
CA CYS A 401 -14.88 -7.56 -26.63
C CYS A 401 -15.78 -6.41 -26.10
N PRO A 402 -16.73 -6.70 -25.18
CA PRO A 402 -17.66 -5.72 -24.61
C PRO A 402 -17.08 -4.75 -23.55
N ASN A 403 -15.75 -4.62 -23.43
CA ASN A 403 -15.10 -3.86 -22.35
C ASN A 403 -14.28 -2.62 -22.79
N LEU A 404 -14.42 -2.14 -24.04
CA LEU A 404 -13.93 -0.80 -24.41
C LEU A 404 -15.07 0.24 -24.37
N PRO A 405 -15.02 1.23 -23.45
CA PRO A 405 -16.06 2.26 -23.34
C PRO A 405 -16.16 3.21 -24.54
N LEU A 406 -15.25 3.12 -25.51
CA LEU A 406 -15.10 4.12 -26.57
C LEU A 406 -16.05 3.95 -27.76
N PHE A 407 -16.75 2.82 -27.88
CA PHE A 407 -17.57 2.51 -29.07
C PHE A 407 -19.09 2.66 -28.89
N ARG A 408 -19.57 3.08 -27.71
CA ARG A 408 -21.03 3.28 -27.47
C ARG A 408 -21.61 4.59 -28.05
N HIS A 409 -20.80 5.44 -28.68
CA HIS A 409 -21.26 6.73 -29.21
C HIS A 409 -21.23 6.87 -30.75
N LEU A 410 -20.95 5.79 -31.49
CA LEU A 410 -20.87 5.84 -32.95
C LEU A 410 -21.90 4.97 -33.69
N ALA A 411 -22.93 4.47 -33.01
CA ALA A 411 -24.04 3.74 -33.63
C ALA A 411 -25.37 4.48 -33.42
N ALA A 412 -25.60 5.52 -34.21
CA ALA A 412 -26.95 6.00 -34.54
C ALA A 412 -26.93 6.64 -35.96
N PRO A 413 -27.81 6.25 -36.89
CA PRO A 413 -27.79 6.75 -38.27
C PRO A 413 -28.41 8.15 -38.42
N ALA A 414 -27.98 8.81 -39.49
CA ALA A 414 -28.36 10.13 -40.02
C ALA A 414 -29.86 10.52 -39.98
N ALA A 415 -30.09 11.85 -39.86
CA ALA A 415 -31.16 12.60 -40.54
C ALA A 415 -30.79 14.12 -40.49
N VAL A 416 -30.27 14.71 -41.58
CA VAL A 416 -31.01 15.51 -42.58
C VAL A 416 -31.66 16.79 -42.02
N ARG A 417 -30.97 17.94 -42.10
CA ARG A 417 -31.28 19.07 -42.99
C ARG A 417 -30.17 20.10 -42.96
#